data_AF-E4MDW2-F1
#
_entry.id   AF-E4MDW2-F1
#
_cell.length_a   1.000
_cell.length_b   1.000
_cell.length_c   1.000
_cell.angle_alpha   90.00
_cell.angle_beta   90.00
_cell.angle_gamma   90.00
#
_symmetry.space_group_name_H-M   'P 1'
#
loop_
_entity.id
_entity.type
_entity.pdbx_description
1 polymer ?
#
loop_
_entity_poly.entity_id
_entity_poly.type
_entity_poly.pdbx_seq_one_letter_code
_entity_poly.pdbx_strand_id
1 'polypeptide(L)'
;MGEFLILLQKSYAYLRKHRYRVLSTELPDDLLQKWLMPMPDEKQAEEYKRSFARQNDTLSQTQLPVFVFDHVLQKRFNRDISTFDDAEMEIAGGDLRIYILLLNYIFGMREAGRPLIEFDIFDVENYDAIIERIEAQETERE
;
A
#
# COMPACT_ATOMS: atom_id res chain seq x y z
N MET A 1 13.49 6.68 14.81
CA MET A 1 14.35 5.64 14.20
C MET A 1 14.05 4.24 14.75
N GLY A 2 14.23 3.95 16.04
CA GLY A 2 14.04 2.60 16.59
C GLY A 2 12.62 2.01 16.41
N GLU A 3 11.58 2.78 16.67
CA GLU A 3 10.18 2.32 16.53
C GLU A 3 9.78 2.05 15.07
N PHE A 4 10.21 2.91 14.15
CA PHE A 4 9.97 2.73 12.71
C PHE A 4 10.54 1.39 12.22
N LEU A 5 11.80 1.09 12.58
CA LEU A 5 12.45 -0.16 12.17
C LEU A 5 11.75 -1.39 12.76
N ILE A 6 11.24 -1.31 13.99
CA ILE A 6 10.46 -2.39 14.61
C ILE A 6 9.15 -2.61 13.84
N LEU A 7 8.42 -1.54 13.52
CA LEU A 7 7.18 -1.62 12.74
C LEU A 7 7.43 -2.16 11.33
N LEU A 8 8.51 -1.74 10.69
CA LEU A 8 8.91 -2.21 9.37
C LEU A 8 9.24 -3.72 9.40
N GLN A 9 10.05 -4.16 10.36
CA GLN A 9 10.39 -5.58 10.52
C GLN A 9 9.15 -6.44 10.80
N LYS A 10 8.23 -5.97 11.64
CA LYS A 10 6.95 -6.66 11.89
C LYS A 10 6.12 -6.78 10.61
N SER A 11 6.03 -5.70 9.85
CA SER A 11 5.32 -5.67 8.56
C SER A 11 5.94 -6.67 7.57
N TYR A 12 7.26 -6.70 7.44
CA TYR A 12 7.96 -7.64 6.58
C TYR A 12 7.82 -9.10 7.03
N ALA A 13 7.84 -9.36 8.33
CA ALA A 13 7.61 -10.70 8.86
C ALA A 13 6.19 -11.18 8.54
N TYR A 14 5.19 -10.30 8.70
CA TYR A 14 3.81 -10.58 8.32
C TYR A 14 3.70 -10.89 6.82
N LEU A 15 4.25 -10.04 5.95
CA LEU A 15 4.21 -10.23 4.50
C LEU A 15 4.86 -11.55 4.10
N ARG A 16 6.03 -11.87 4.65
CA ARG A 16 6.73 -13.14 4.36
C ARG A 16 5.90 -14.35 4.76
N LYS A 17 5.24 -14.32 5.92
CA LYS A 17 4.35 -15.39 6.40
C LYS A 17 3.18 -15.62 5.43
N HIS A 18 2.67 -14.55 4.82
CA HIS A 18 1.55 -14.61 3.87
C HIS A 18 2.01 -14.64 2.41
N ARG A 19 3.28 -14.94 2.14
CA ARG A 19 3.86 -15.02 0.78
C ARG A 19 3.59 -13.75 -0.04
N TYR A 20 3.63 -12.59 0.60
CA TYR A 20 3.43 -11.27 -0.01
C TYR A 20 2.05 -11.09 -0.68
N ARG A 21 1.06 -11.89 -0.23
CA ARG A 21 -0.35 -11.75 -0.55
C ARG A 21 -1.09 -11.33 0.70
N VAL A 22 -1.92 -10.30 0.63
CA VAL A 22 -2.67 -9.82 1.79
C VAL A 22 -4.10 -9.55 1.36
N LEU A 23 -5.03 -10.38 1.85
CA LEU A 23 -6.44 -10.20 1.55
C LEU A 23 -7.02 -9.05 2.39
N SER A 24 -7.91 -8.25 1.79
CA SER A 24 -8.63 -7.15 2.43
C SER A 24 -9.41 -7.59 3.68
N THR A 25 -9.86 -8.84 3.72
CA THR A 25 -10.59 -9.48 4.81
C THR A 25 -9.69 -10.05 5.91
N GLU A 26 -8.40 -10.28 5.63
CA GLU A 26 -7.46 -10.96 6.54
C GLU A 26 -6.43 -10.02 7.18
N LEU A 27 -6.22 -8.81 6.63
CA LEU A 27 -5.29 -7.84 7.19
C LEU A 27 -5.66 -7.50 8.64
N PRO A 28 -4.78 -7.71 9.65
CA PRO A 28 -5.06 -7.32 11.03
C PRO A 28 -5.24 -5.82 11.22
N ASP A 29 -6.15 -5.40 12.11
CA ASP A 29 -6.46 -3.99 12.36
C ASP A 29 -5.25 -3.20 12.89
N ASP A 30 -4.40 -3.83 13.71
CA ASP A 30 -3.19 -3.20 14.24
C ASP A 30 -2.19 -2.89 13.13
N LEU A 31 -2.05 -3.78 12.14
CA LEU A 31 -1.22 -3.53 10.96
C LEU A 31 -1.87 -2.51 10.03
N LEU A 32 -3.18 -2.63 9.77
CA LEU A 32 -3.92 -1.68 8.96
C LEU A 32 -3.72 -0.26 9.48
N GLN A 33 -3.95 -0.01 10.78
CA GLN A 33 -3.77 1.31 11.38
C GLN A 33 -2.35 1.88 11.22
N LYS A 34 -1.32 1.03 11.20
CA LYS A 34 0.06 1.47 10.98
C LYS A 34 0.39 1.66 9.51
N TRP A 35 -0.33 0.99 8.62
CA TRP A 35 -0.18 1.11 7.17
C TRP A 35 -1.05 2.23 6.58
N LEU A 36 -1.92 2.86 7.37
CA LEU A 36 -2.67 4.02 6.92
C LEU A 36 -1.75 5.22 6.70
N MET A 37 -1.89 5.83 5.52
CA MET A 37 -1.38 7.15 5.19
C MET A 37 -2.58 8.02 4.79
N PRO A 38 -2.61 9.32 5.16
CA PRO A 38 -3.50 10.26 4.49
C PRO A 38 -3.35 10.12 2.98
N MET A 39 -4.44 10.20 2.21
CA MET A 39 -4.35 10.12 0.74
C MET A 39 -3.28 11.10 0.25
N PRO A 40 -2.21 10.60 -0.39
CA PRO A 40 -1.11 11.46 -0.78
C PRO A 40 -1.59 12.41 -1.88
N ASP A 41 -1.36 13.71 -1.70
CA ASP A 41 -1.43 14.63 -2.82
C ASP A 41 -0.31 14.31 -3.85
N GLU A 42 -0.38 14.93 -5.03
CA GLU A 42 0.61 14.70 -6.09
C GLU A 42 2.04 14.96 -5.60
N LYS A 43 2.21 15.93 -4.71
CA LYS A 43 3.51 16.28 -4.11
C LYS A 43 4.02 15.21 -3.13
N GLN A 44 3.14 14.54 -2.38
CA GLN A 44 3.49 13.44 -1.47
C GLN A 44 3.87 12.18 -2.25
N ALA A 45 3.22 11.91 -3.38
CA ALA A 45 3.64 10.86 -4.31
C ALA A 45 5.00 11.19 -4.96
N GLU A 46 5.24 12.44 -5.33
CA GLU A 46 6.56 12.91 -5.77
C GLU A 46 7.60 12.84 -4.65
N GLU A 47 7.20 13.08 -3.39
CA GLU A 47 8.09 12.95 -2.23
C GLU A 47 8.43 11.49 -1.95
N TYR A 48 7.53 10.53 -2.21
CA TYR A 48 7.86 9.11 -2.29
C TYR A 48 8.94 8.87 -3.36
N LYS A 49 8.72 9.30 -4.61
CA LYS A 49 9.71 9.14 -5.70
C LYS A 49 11.07 9.75 -5.32
N ARG A 50 11.08 10.94 -4.73
CA ARG A 50 12.29 11.67 -4.29
C ARG A 50 12.97 11.07 -3.07
N SER A 51 12.21 10.55 -2.11
CA SER A 51 12.74 9.89 -0.90
C SER A 51 13.47 8.61 -1.27
N PHE A 52 12.98 7.87 -2.27
CA PHE A 52 13.68 6.72 -2.86
C PHE A 52 14.94 7.15 -3.61
N ALA A 53 14.83 8.12 -4.51
CA ALA A 53 15.96 8.61 -5.31
C ALA A 53 17.13 9.13 -4.45
N ARG A 54 16.89 9.52 -3.19
CA ARG A 54 17.90 10.11 -2.31
C ARG A 54 18.45 9.19 -1.23
N GLN A 55 17.87 8.03 -0.95
CA GLN A 55 18.26 7.12 0.15
C GLN A 55 18.72 7.85 1.43
N ASN A 56 18.07 8.96 1.85
CA ASN A 56 18.61 9.82 2.92
C ASN A 56 17.64 10.05 4.09
N ASP A 57 18.07 9.50 5.24
CA ASP A 57 18.04 10.00 6.62
C ASP A 57 16.75 10.45 7.33
N THR A 58 15.59 10.46 6.68
CA THR A 58 14.34 10.87 7.35
C THR A 58 13.25 9.82 7.23
N LEU A 59 13.51 8.62 7.79
CA LEU A 59 12.52 7.56 7.93
C LEU A 59 11.42 7.98 8.92
N SER A 60 10.33 8.54 8.40
CA SER A 60 9.13 8.86 9.17
C SER A 60 8.21 7.64 9.26
N GLN A 61 7.49 7.49 10.38
CA GLN A 61 6.41 6.49 10.48
C GLN A 61 5.34 6.66 9.42
N THR A 62 5.11 7.90 8.97
CA THR A 62 4.17 8.19 7.88
C THR A 62 4.57 7.52 6.57
N GLN A 63 5.86 7.21 6.36
CA GLN A 63 6.36 6.55 5.16
C GLN A 63 6.36 5.01 5.27
N LEU A 64 5.95 4.42 6.40
CA LEU A 64 5.90 2.96 6.56
C LEU A 64 5.14 2.24 5.43
N PRO A 65 3.96 2.70 4.97
CA PRO A 65 3.19 1.99 3.93
C PRO A 65 3.95 1.91 2.61
N VAL A 66 4.73 2.96 2.34
CA VAL A 66 5.59 3.12 1.19
C VAL A 66 6.70 2.06 1.16
N PHE A 67 7.36 1.80 2.28
CA PHE A 67 8.38 0.75 2.39
C PHE A 67 7.79 -0.67 2.38
N VAL A 68 6.55 -0.81 2.84
CA VAL A 68 5.79 -2.07 2.76
C VAL A 68 5.47 -2.39 1.30
N PHE A 69 4.97 -1.41 0.56
CA PHE A 69 4.62 -1.53 -0.86
C PHE A 69 5.85 -1.88 -1.71
N ASP A 70 6.94 -1.12 -1.56
CA ASP A 70 8.22 -1.39 -2.23
C ASP A 70 8.73 -2.81 -1.95
N HIS A 71 8.67 -3.25 -0.68
CA HIS A 71 9.11 -4.59 -0.33
C HIS A 71 8.30 -5.69 -1.04
N VAL A 72 7.00 -5.49 -1.24
CA VAL A 72 6.17 -6.44 -1.99
C VAL A 72 6.50 -6.40 -3.48
N LEU A 73 6.65 -5.21 -4.08
CA LEU A 73 7.08 -5.08 -5.48
C LEU A 73 8.38 -5.85 -5.75
N GLN A 74 9.39 -5.63 -4.90
CA GLN A 74 10.67 -6.31 -5.03
C GLN A 74 10.53 -7.84 -4.85
N LYS A 75 9.81 -8.30 -3.81
CA LYS A 75 9.82 -9.72 -3.43
C LYS A 75 8.84 -10.59 -4.20
N ARG A 76 7.71 -10.04 -4.63
CA ARG A 76 6.66 -10.77 -5.35
C ARG A 76 6.78 -10.61 -6.85
N PHE A 77 7.07 -9.41 -7.32
CA PHE A 77 7.03 -9.07 -8.74
C PHE A 77 8.43 -8.92 -9.36
N ASN A 78 9.50 -9.08 -8.57
CA ASN A 78 10.88 -8.84 -9.00
C ASN A 78 11.05 -7.44 -9.62
N ARG A 79 10.27 -6.48 -9.12
CA ARG A 79 10.22 -5.08 -9.53
C ARG A 79 11.06 -4.28 -8.52
N ASP A 80 12.33 -4.06 -8.84
CA ASP A 80 13.23 -3.30 -7.97
C ASP A 80 13.18 -1.81 -8.35
N ILE A 81 12.59 -1.00 -7.48
CA ILE A 81 12.41 0.43 -7.72
C ILE A 81 13.76 1.15 -7.93
N SER A 82 14.85 0.63 -7.37
CA SER A 82 16.17 1.23 -7.54
C SER A 82 16.70 1.16 -8.97
N THR A 83 16.10 0.33 -9.83
CA THR A 83 16.48 0.17 -11.23
C THR A 83 15.53 0.84 -12.21
N PHE A 84 14.46 1.46 -11.72
CA PHE A 84 13.40 2.01 -12.56
C PHE A 84 13.85 3.24 -13.34
N ASP A 85 13.38 3.34 -14.58
CA ASP A 85 13.39 4.59 -15.35
C ASP A 85 12.22 5.52 -14.95
N ASP A 86 12.17 6.71 -15.55
CA ASP A 86 11.14 7.72 -15.23
C ASP A 86 9.71 7.21 -15.49
N ALA A 87 9.50 6.37 -16.50
CA ALA A 87 8.18 5.83 -16.83
C ALA A 87 7.76 4.73 -15.84
N GLU A 88 8.69 3.85 -15.48
CA GLU A 88 8.48 2.83 -14.45
C GLU A 88 8.21 3.47 -13.07
N MET A 89 8.90 4.58 -12.76
CA MET A 89 8.66 5.38 -11.55
C MET A 89 7.28 6.05 -11.54
N GLU A 90 6.78 6.50 -12.69
CA GLU A 90 5.43 7.05 -12.82
C GLU A 90 4.37 5.97 -12.55
N ILE A 91 4.53 4.80 -13.17
CA ILE A 91 3.64 3.64 -12.97
C ILE A 91 3.62 3.22 -11.50
N ALA A 92 4.80 3.05 -10.88
CA ALA A 92 4.90 2.68 -9.47
C ALA A 92 4.29 3.74 -8.53
N GLY A 93 4.40 5.02 -8.89
CA GLY A 93 3.71 6.10 -8.19
C GLY A 93 2.19 6.00 -8.27
N GLY A 94 1.65 5.61 -9.43
CA GLY A 94 0.24 5.29 -9.62
C GLY A 94 -0.21 4.10 -8.78
N ASP A 95 0.52 2.98 -8.85
CA ASP A 95 0.23 1.76 -8.09
C ASP A 95 0.23 2.05 -6.57
N LEU A 96 1.18 2.85 -6.07
CA LEU A 96 1.23 3.26 -4.67
C LEU A 96 -0.02 4.05 -4.24
N ARG A 97 -0.50 4.97 -5.08
CA ARG A 97 -1.71 5.76 -4.78
C ARG A 97 -2.91 4.84 -4.64
N ILE A 98 -3.05 3.85 -5.53
CA ILE A 98 -4.14 2.87 -5.48
C ILE A 98 -4.01 2.01 -4.22
N TYR A 99 -2.80 1.50 -3.92
CA TYR A 99 -2.54 0.77 -2.68
C TYR A 99 -3.01 1.54 -1.43
N ILE A 100 -2.71 2.84 -1.32
CA ILE A 100 -3.14 3.68 -0.20
C ILE A 100 -4.67 3.87 -0.21
N LEU A 101 -5.29 4.04 -1.38
CA LEU A 101 -6.75 4.12 -1.50
C LEU A 101 -7.42 2.84 -1.00
N LEU A 102 -6.90 1.66 -1.36
CA LEU A 102 -7.42 0.37 -0.93
C LEU A 102 -7.33 0.21 0.60
N LEU A 103 -6.23 0.64 1.22
CA LEU A 103 -6.10 0.63 2.69
C LEU A 103 -7.13 1.55 3.36
N ASN A 104 -7.34 2.75 2.81
CA ASN A 104 -8.33 3.70 3.32
C ASN A 104 -9.76 3.15 3.17
N TYR A 105 -10.07 2.50 2.04
CA TYR A 105 -11.34 1.79 1.85
C TYR A 105 -11.53 0.69 2.90
N ILE A 106 -10.52 -0.17 3.11
CA ILE A 106 -10.60 -1.25 4.10
C ILE A 106 -10.91 -0.69 5.49
N PHE A 107 -10.18 0.35 5.89
CA PHE A 107 -10.38 1.02 7.16
C PHE A 107 -11.78 1.63 7.28
N GLY A 108 -12.22 2.40 6.29
CA GLY A 108 -13.53 3.03 6.30
C GLY A 108 -14.70 2.03 6.40
N MET A 109 -14.62 0.91 5.67
CA MET A 109 -15.64 -0.14 5.73
C MET A 109 -15.69 -0.83 7.09
N ARG A 110 -14.53 -1.12 7.69
CA ARG A 110 -14.45 -1.72 9.03
C ARG A 110 -14.99 -0.79 10.10
N GLU A 111 -14.58 0.48 10.08
CA GLU A 111 -15.08 1.51 11.01
C GLU A 111 -16.61 1.69 10.90
N ALA A 112 -17.15 1.61 9.68
CA ALA A 112 -18.59 1.70 9.43
C ALA A 112 -19.35 0.38 9.70
N GLY A 113 -18.67 -0.71 10.08
CA GLY A 113 -19.28 -2.03 10.26
C GLY A 113 -19.87 -2.62 8.97
N ARG A 114 -19.40 -2.17 7.80
CA ARG A 114 -19.89 -2.59 6.49
C ARG A 114 -19.12 -3.81 5.95
N PRO A 115 -19.77 -4.67 5.15
CA PRO A 115 -19.10 -5.84 4.59
C PRO A 115 -18.08 -5.43 3.52
N LEU A 116 -16.87 -5.95 3.66
CA LEU A 116 -15.77 -5.77 2.72
C LEU A 116 -15.88 -6.73 1.54
N ILE A 117 -15.57 -6.26 0.33
CA ILE A 117 -15.24 -7.17 -0.76
C ILE A 117 -13.83 -7.76 -0.56
N GLU A 118 -13.67 -9.04 -0.89
CA GLU A 118 -12.36 -9.69 -0.85
C GLU A 118 -11.56 -9.38 -2.12
N PHE A 119 -10.32 -8.92 -1.91
CA PHE A 119 -9.29 -8.74 -2.93
C PHE A 119 -7.91 -8.80 -2.27
N ASP A 120 -6.87 -9.03 -3.07
CA ASP A 120 -5.48 -8.94 -2.62
C ASP A 120 -4.98 -7.50 -2.77
N ILE A 121 -4.58 -6.89 -1.65
CA ILE A 121 -4.19 -5.48 -1.56
C ILE A 121 -2.97 -5.17 -2.45
N PHE A 122 -2.14 -6.17 -2.72
CA PHE A 122 -0.92 -6.04 -3.54
C PHE A 122 -1.07 -6.62 -4.95
N ASP A 123 -2.29 -6.87 -5.42
CA ASP A 123 -2.54 -7.33 -6.78
C ASP A 123 -2.48 -6.17 -7.78
N VAL A 124 -1.27 -5.60 -7.93
CA VAL A 124 -1.02 -4.38 -8.72
C VAL A 124 -1.41 -4.52 -10.19
N GLU A 125 -1.41 -5.75 -10.72
CA GLU A 125 -1.80 -6.03 -12.10
C GLU A 125 -3.32 -5.98 -12.31
N ASN A 126 -4.12 -6.04 -11.23
CA ASN A 126 -5.59 -6.08 -11.28
C ASN A 126 -6.25 -4.92 -10.53
N TYR A 127 -5.51 -3.84 -10.28
CA TYR A 127 -6.01 -2.68 -9.55
C TYR A 127 -7.25 -2.04 -10.18
N ASP A 128 -7.29 -1.87 -11.51
CA ASP A 128 -8.46 -1.32 -12.19
C ASP A 128 -9.72 -2.16 -11.92
N ALA A 129 -9.61 -3.49 -12.06
CA ALA A 129 -10.72 -4.41 -11.81
C ALA A 129 -11.15 -4.44 -10.33
N ILE A 130 -10.22 -4.23 -9.39
CA ILE A 130 -10.55 -4.12 -7.96
C ILE A 130 -11.34 -2.83 -7.70
N ILE A 131 -10.91 -1.70 -8.27
CA ILE A 131 -11.59 -0.41 -8.11
C ILE A 131 -13.01 -0.47 -8.70
N GLU A 132 -13.18 -0.99 -9.92
CA GLU A 132 -14.49 -1.14 -10.55
C GLU A 132 -15.45 -1.97 -9.67
N ARG A 133 -14.95 -3.03 -9.03
CA ARG A 133 -15.76 -3.85 -8.11
C ARG A 133 -16.15 -3.11 -6.83
N ILE A 134 -15.28 -2.25 -6.31
CA ILE A 134 -15.59 -1.39 -5.14
C ILE A 134 -16.67 -0.39 -5.51
N GLU A 135 -16.52 0.30 -6.65
CA GLU A 135 -17.47 1.31 -7.12
C GLU A 135 -18.85 0.71 -7.41
N ALA A 136 -18.90 -0.49 -8.01
CA ALA A 136 -20.15 -1.21 -8.24
C ALA A 136 -20.87 -1.54 -6.92
N GLN A 137 -20.14 -1.96 -5.87
CA GLN A 137 -20.72 -2.26 -4.56
C GLN A 137 -21.33 -1.02 -3.90
N GLU A 138 -20.70 0.15 -4.03
CA GLU A 138 -21.21 1.39 -3.45
C GLU A 138 -22.39 1.95 -4.27
N THR A 139 -22.38 1.80 -5.60
CA THR A 139 -23.46 2.26 -6.49
C THR A 139 -24.75 1.45 -6.31
N GLU A 140 -24.67 0.14 -6.06
CA GLU A 140 -25.85 -0.70 -5.76
C GLU A 140 -26.54 -0.35 -4.44
N ARG A 141 -25.96 0.54 -3.63
CA ARG A 141 -26.42 0.90 -2.29
C ARG A 141 -26.98 2.33 -2.20
N GLU A 142 -26.89 3.12 -3.26
CA GLU A 142 -27.56 4.42 -3.43
C GLU A 142 -28.97 4.27 -4.03
#